data_AF-A0AAE4IRG5-F1
#
_entry.id   AF-A0AAE4IRG5-F1
#
_cell.length_a   1.000
_cell.length_b   1.000
_cell.length_c   1.000
_cell.angle_alpha   90.00
_cell.angle_beta   90.00
_cell.angle_gamma   90.00
#
_symmetry.space_group_name_H-M   'P 1'
#
loop_
_entity.id
_entity.type
_entity.pdbx_description
1 polymer ?
#
loop_
_entity_poly.entity_id
_entity_poly.type
_entity_poly.pdbx_seq_one_letter_code
_entity_poly.pdbx_strand_id
1 'polypeptide(L)'
;MKTPVLLSIHDVMPSTLADVQALITGAIQCGWAPPDLLVVPGVHWQANDLAQLQRWQSEGHHLVGHGWYHRMSGYGSAWHRLHSALISRDVAEHLSLASNEILELMRRCHAWFGEQGLRPPRLYVPPAWALGAVSRHRLTEQPFSQVETLRGIYDVTSGHWHHQALLGYEAGNGLQHQLLKLSNRINRFRARRTGLRIGLHPLDAQLPLADALWDDLRRFSPRRAIAD
;
A
#
# COMPACT_ATOMS: atom_id res chain seq x y z
N MET A 1 7.22 -9.17 24.00
CA MET A 1 7.38 -7.94 23.19
C MET A 1 6.09 -7.74 22.39
N LYS A 2 5.51 -6.52 22.34
CA LYS A 2 4.38 -6.25 21.45
C LYS A 2 4.83 -6.38 20.01
N THR A 3 4.08 -7.09 19.18
CA THR A 3 4.37 -7.20 17.74
C THR A 3 4.04 -5.88 17.04
N PRO A 4 4.83 -5.45 16.04
CA PRO A 4 4.64 -4.15 15.39
C PRO A 4 3.33 -4.10 14.62
N VAL A 5 2.70 -2.92 14.63
CA VAL A 5 1.50 -2.60 13.86
C VAL A 5 1.82 -1.39 12.97
N LEU A 6 1.65 -1.55 11.66
CA LEU A 6 1.93 -0.53 10.66
C LEU A 6 0.63 -0.13 9.97
N LEU A 7 0.52 1.15 9.61
CA LEU A 7 -0.60 1.71 8.86
C LEU A 7 -0.07 2.39 7.60
N SER A 8 -0.65 2.01 6.46
CA SER A 8 -0.35 2.60 5.17
C SER A 8 -1.62 3.05 4.46
N ILE A 9 -1.52 4.14 3.70
CA ILE A 9 -2.56 4.60 2.77
C ILE A 9 -2.01 4.49 1.35
N HIS A 10 -2.69 3.71 0.53
CA HIS A 10 -2.39 3.35 -0.84
C HIS A 10 -2.91 4.39 -1.83
N ASP A 11 -2.45 4.29 -3.07
CA ASP A 11 -2.92 5.09 -4.21
C ASP A 11 -2.94 6.60 -3.95
N VAL A 12 -1.86 7.11 -3.34
CA VAL A 12 -1.67 8.54 -3.15
C VAL A 12 -1.30 9.17 -4.49
N MET A 13 -2.26 9.91 -5.04
CA MET A 13 -2.24 10.56 -6.34
C MET A 13 -2.88 11.95 -6.21
N PRO A 14 -2.65 12.87 -7.16
CA PRO A 14 -3.30 14.19 -7.15
C PRO A 14 -4.82 14.12 -7.02
N SER A 15 -5.45 13.17 -7.72
CA SER A 15 -6.91 12.98 -7.68
C SER A 15 -7.44 12.41 -6.37
N THR A 16 -6.58 11.88 -5.49
CA THR A 16 -6.98 11.21 -4.24
C THR A 16 -6.48 11.96 -2.99
N LEU A 17 -5.77 13.09 -3.12
CA LEU A 17 -5.18 13.79 -1.99
C LEU A 17 -6.20 14.18 -0.91
N ALA A 18 -7.41 14.59 -1.31
CA ALA A 18 -8.47 14.96 -0.37
C ALA A 18 -8.97 13.77 0.46
N ASP A 19 -9.20 12.63 -0.19
CA ASP A 19 -9.61 11.38 0.46
C ASP A 19 -8.50 10.82 1.37
N VAL A 20 -7.24 10.87 0.89
CA VAL A 20 -6.06 10.51 1.69
C VAL A 20 -5.96 11.39 2.94
N GLN A 21 -6.15 12.71 2.80
CA GLN A 21 -6.14 13.63 3.94
C GLN A 21 -7.24 13.28 4.95
N ALA A 22 -8.44 12.92 4.49
CA ALA A 22 -9.54 12.52 5.36
C ALA A 22 -9.21 11.24 6.15
N LEU A 23 -8.61 10.24 5.50
CA LEU A 23 -8.14 9.00 6.15
C LEU A 23 -7.02 9.29 7.17
N ILE A 24 -6.05 10.14 6.83
CA ILE A 24 -5.00 10.58 7.76
C ILE A 24 -5.63 11.18 9.01
N THR A 25 -6.56 12.14 8.85
CA THR A 25 -7.24 12.79 9.97
C THR A 25 -7.99 11.78 10.84
N GLY A 26 -8.75 10.86 10.25
CA GLY A 26 -9.47 9.83 10.99
C GLY A 26 -8.55 8.84 11.71
N ALA A 27 -7.43 8.46 11.10
CA ALA A 27 -6.43 7.60 11.74
C ALA A 27 -5.78 8.28 12.95
N ILE A 28 -5.40 9.56 12.83
CA ILE A 28 -4.86 10.36 13.93
C ILE A 28 -5.88 10.49 15.07
N GLN A 29 -7.16 10.71 14.76
CA GLN A 29 -8.24 10.71 15.75
C GLN A 29 -8.39 9.36 16.47
N CYS A 30 -8.10 8.25 15.79
CA CYS A 30 -8.02 6.93 16.40
C CYS A 30 -6.73 6.70 17.21
N GLY A 31 -5.80 7.66 17.27
CA GLY A 31 -4.57 7.61 18.06
C GLY A 31 -3.34 7.07 17.31
N TRP A 32 -3.40 7.00 15.98
CA TRP A 32 -2.25 6.56 15.18
C TRP A 32 -1.22 7.67 15.01
N ALA A 33 0.04 7.27 14.88
CA ALA A 33 1.09 8.11 14.32
C ALA A 33 0.83 8.35 12.81
N PRO A 34 1.52 9.31 12.16
CA PRO A 34 1.41 9.52 10.73
C PRO A 34 1.58 8.22 9.94
N PRO A 35 0.60 7.80 9.10
CA PRO A 35 0.72 6.60 8.27
C PRO A 35 1.75 6.75 7.16
N ASP A 36 2.27 5.61 6.68
CA ASP A 36 3.05 5.56 5.44
C ASP A 36 2.15 5.84 4.23
N LEU A 37 2.62 6.63 3.27
CA LEU A 37 1.86 7.10 2.12
C LEU A 37 2.45 6.53 0.83
N LEU A 38 1.71 5.66 0.16
CA LEU A 38 2.14 4.92 -1.03
C LEU A 38 1.80 5.73 -2.27
N VAL A 39 2.80 6.44 -2.77
CA VAL A 39 2.68 7.42 -3.85
C VAL A 39 2.83 6.72 -5.20
N VAL A 40 1.93 7.06 -6.13
CA VAL A 40 1.98 6.63 -7.53
C VAL A 40 2.61 7.76 -8.38
N PRO A 41 3.85 7.60 -8.86
CA PRO A 41 4.59 8.71 -9.47
C PRO A 41 4.14 9.13 -10.88
N GLY A 42 3.78 8.17 -11.73
CA GLY A 42 3.58 8.37 -13.16
C GLY A 42 2.28 9.08 -13.56
N VAL A 43 1.58 9.71 -12.63
CA VAL A 43 0.42 10.55 -12.93
C VAL A 43 0.82 12.03 -13.04
N HIS A 44 -0.10 12.89 -13.47
CA HIS A 44 0.21 14.31 -13.62
C HIS A 44 0.14 15.04 -12.28
N TRP A 45 1.30 15.26 -11.64
CA TRP A 45 1.45 16.04 -10.41
C TRP A 45 1.66 17.52 -10.71
N GLN A 46 0.85 18.39 -10.08
CA GLN A 46 1.05 19.84 -10.12
C GLN A 46 1.92 20.29 -8.95
N ALA A 47 2.43 21.54 -9.03
CA ALA A 47 3.28 22.11 -7.98
C ALA A 47 2.62 22.09 -6.59
N ASN A 48 1.32 22.36 -6.51
CA ASN A 48 0.59 22.33 -5.25
C ASN A 48 0.45 20.90 -4.69
N ASP A 49 0.28 19.90 -5.55
CA ASP A 49 0.20 18.49 -5.14
C ASP A 49 1.54 18.02 -4.57
N LEU A 50 2.65 18.42 -5.20
CA LEU A 50 4.00 18.13 -4.72
C LEU A 50 4.30 18.85 -3.39
N ALA A 51 3.87 20.10 -3.25
CA ALA A 51 3.98 20.83 -1.99
C ALA A 51 3.21 20.13 -0.85
N GLN A 52 2.05 19.52 -1.16
CA GLN A 52 1.32 18.71 -0.20
C GLN A 52 2.08 17.44 0.22
N LEU A 53 2.72 16.74 -0.72
CA LEU A 53 3.59 15.59 -0.39
C LEU A 53 4.78 16.00 0.48
N GLN A 54 5.44 17.11 0.16
CA GLN A 54 6.53 17.67 0.96
C GLN A 54 6.06 18.02 2.38
N ARG A 55 4.87 18.62 2.49
CA ARG A 55 4.25 18.93 3.77
C ARG A 55 3.98 17.67 4.59
N TRP A 56 3.33 16.66 4.03
CA TRP A 56 3.11 15.39 4.74
C TRP A 56 4.44 14.72 5.16
N GLN A 57 5.47 14.78 4.31
CA GLN A 57 6.78 14.27 4.69
C GLN A 57 7.41 15.05 5.87
N SER A 58 7.19 16.37 5.94
CA SER A 58 7.63 17.20 7.06
C SER A 58 6.84 16.96 8.36
N GLU A 59 5.57 16.55 8.23
CA GLU A 59 4.67 16.19 9.33
C GLU A 59 4.94 14.76 9.86
N GLY A 60 5.89 14.03 9.25
CA GLY A 60 6.37 12.74 9.73
C GLY A 60 5.85 11.52 8.98
N HIS A 61 5.09 11.72 7.89
CA HIS A 61 4.70 10.62 7.01
C HIS A 61 5.92 10.10 6.22
N HIS A 62 6.10 8.79 6.14
CA HIS A 62 7.03 8.24 5.15
C HIS A 62 6.33 8.11 3.81
N LEU A 63 6.97 8.63 2.76
CA LEU A 63 6.52 8.37 1.41
C LEU A 63 7.14 7.06 0.91
N VAL A 64 6.32 6.24 0.25
CA VAL A 64 6.64 4.88 -0.18
C VAL A 64 6.34 4.78 -1.68
N GLY A 65 7.19 4.07 -2.42
CA GLY A 65 6.96 3.87 -3.86
C GLY A 65 5.83 2.88 -4.11
N HIS A 66 4.86 3.24 -4.95
CA HIS A 66 3.74 2.38 -5.33
C HIS A 66 3.52 2.33 -6.83
N GLY A 67 4.24 1.43 -7.52
CA GLY A 67 4.12 1.29 -8.97
C GLY A 67 4.59 2.53 -9.75
N TRP A 68 4.06 2.70 -10.97
CA TRP A 68 4.31 3.88 -11.81
C TRP A 68 3.02 4.48 -12.37
N TYR A 69 2.18 3.69 -13.03
CA TYR A 69 0.80 4.10 -13.37
C TYR A 69 -0.19 3.25 -12.58
N HIS A 70 -1.27 3.87 -12.09
CA HIS A 70 -2.48 3.19 -11.63
C HIS A 70 -3.63 3.58 -12.56
N ARG A 71 -3.62 3.07 -13.80
CA ARG A 71 -4.57 3.51 -14.82
C ARG A 71 -5.88 2.72 -14.71
N MET A 72 -6.91 3.31 -14.13
CA MET A 72 -8.30 2.90 -14.34
C MET A 72 -8.70 3.24 -15.79
N SER A 73 -8.69 2.28 -16.73
CA SER A 73 -9.62 2.15 -17.89
C SER A 73 -9.17 1.18 -19.01
N GLY A 74 -10.08 0.29 -19.43
CA GLY A 74 -10.26 -0.07 -20.85
C GLY A 74 -10.07 -1.53 -21.32
N TYR A 75 -11.19 -2.24 -21.51
CA TYR A 75 -11.47 -3.38 -22.44
C TYR A 75 -10.42 -4.47 -22.78
N GLY A 76 -10.77 -5.74 -22.49
CA GLY A 76 -10.17 -6.94 -23.11
C GLY A 76 -10.90 -8.26 -22.81
N SER A 77 -11.38 -8.93 -23.88
CA SER A 77 -11.91 -10.30 -24.12
C SER A 77 -12.69 -11.12 -23.05
N ALA A 78 -13.66 -11.92 -23.52
CA ALA A 78 -14.59 -12.73 -22.70
C ALA A 78 -13.91 -13.75 -21.77
N TRP A 79 -12.65 -14.14 -22.04
CA TRP A 79 -11.87 -15.04 -21.19
C TRP A 79 -11.34 -14.36 -19.91
N HIS A 80 -11.16 -13.03 -19.92
CA HIS A 80 -10.70 -12.24 -18.78
C HIS A 80 -11.78 -12.01 -17.71
N ARG A 81 -13.07 -12.14 -18.05
CA ARG A 81 -14.17 -11.86 -17.11
C ARG A 81 -14.20 -12.82 -15.92
N LEU A 82 -13.80 -14.09 -16.11
CA LEU A 82 -13.81 -15.10 -15.06
C LEU A 82 -12.63 -14.94 -14.07
N HIS A 83 -11.46 -14.52 -14.56
CA HIS A 83 -10.28 -14.27 -13.71
C HIS A 83 -10.34 -12.91 -12.99
N SER A 84 -10.96 -11.90 -13.62
CA SER A 84 -11.12 -10.56 -13.03
C SER A 84 -12.05 -10.49 -11.81
N ALA A 85 -12.81 -11.56 -11.52
CA ALA A 85 -13.66 -11.64 -10.34
C ALA A 85 -12.87 -11.94 -9.05
N LEU A 86 -11.67 -12.51 -9.15
CA LEU A 86 -10.83 -12.95 -8.02
C LEU A 86 -9.57 -12.11 -7.84
N ILE A 87 -9.08 -11.48 -8.91
CA ILE A 87 -7.86 -10.69 -8.96
C ILE A 87 -8.23 -9.43 -9.77
N SER A 88 -8.05 -8.22 -9.23
CA SER A 88 -8.40 -6.98 -9.95
C SER A 88 -7.72 -6.95 -11.34
N ARG A 89 -8.39 -6.38 -12.35
CA ARG A 89 -7.90 -6.33 -13.74
C ARG A 89 -6.50 -5.73 -13.84
N ASP A 90 -6.21 -4.74 -13.02
CA ASP A 90 -4.94 -4.02 -12.97
C ASP A 90 -3.78 -4.91 -12.50
N VAL A 91 -4.09 -5.94 -11.70
CA VAL A 91 -3.11 -6.93 -11.24
C VAL A 91 -2.69 -7.86 -12.37
N ALA A 92 -3.62 -8.22 -13.27
CA ALA A 92 -3.31 -9.12 -14.39
C ALA A 92 -2.33 -8.47 -15.39
N GLU A 93 -2.44 -7.16 -15.62
CA GLU A 93 -1.51 -6.41 -16.48
C GLU A 93 -0.13 -6.29 -15.84
N HIS A 94 -0.03 -5.96 -14.54
CA HIS A 94 1.26 -5.92 -13.85
C HIS A 94 1.93 -7.30 -13.75
N LEU A 95 1.13 -8.37 -13.61
CA LEU A 95 1.60 -9.75 -13.66
C LEU A 95 2.09 -10.20 -15.06
N SER A 96 1.71 -9.48 -16.13
CA SER A 96 2.12 -9.79 -17.50
C SER A 96 3.47 -9.18 -17.90
N LEU A 97 3.99 -8.23 -17.12
CA LEU A 97 5.27 -7.58 -17.40
C LEU A 97 6.45 -8.54 -17.21
N ALA A 98 7.44 -8.45 -18.10
CA ALA A 98 8.69 -9.14 -17.95
C ALA A 98 9.48 -8.58 -16.75
N SER A 99 10.31 -9.42 -16.14
CA SER A 99 11.08 -9.03 -14.94
C SER A 99 11.94 -7.77 -15.16
N ASN A 100 12.49 -7.55 -16.36
CA ASN A 100 13.26 -6.34 -16.68
C ASN A 100 12.40 -5.08 -16.68
N GLU A 101 11.17 -5.16 -17.19
CA GLU A 101 10.23 -4.03 -17.24
C GLU A 101 9.79 -3.62 -15.84
N ILE A 102 9.56 -4.59 -14.95
CA ILE A 102 9.21 -4.32 -13.56
C ILE A 102 10.37 -3.66 -12.82
N LEU A 103 11.61 -4.14 -13.00
CA LEU A 103 12.79 -3.53 -12.38
C LEU A 103 13.02 -2.10 -12.88
N GLU A 104 12.81 -1.85 -14.17
CA GLU A 104 12.91 -0.50 -14.73
C GLU A 104 11.83 0.43 -14.16
N LEU A 105 10.60 -0.08 -14.03
CA LEU A 105 9.51 0.63 -13.37
C LEU A 105 9.86 1.00 -11.92
N MET A 106 10.45 0.07 -11.15
CA MET A 106 10.90 0.33 -9.78
C MET A 106 11.98 1.42 -9.74
N ARG A 107 12.99 1.36 -10.62
CA ARG A 107 14.04 2.39 -10.69
C ARG A 107 13.45 3.76 -11.00
N ARG A 108 12.58 3.83 -12.00
CA ARG A 108 11.90 5.06 -12.41
C ARG A 108 11.06 5.62 -11.27
N CYS A 109 10.27 4.77 -10.60
CA CYS A 109 9.47 5.10 -9.43
C CYS A 109 10.33 5.75 -8.35
N HIS A 110 11.45 5.14 -7.98
CA HIS A 110 12.35 5.68 -6.97
C HIS A 110 13.00 7.00 -7.39
N ALA A 111 13.49 7.10 -8.64
CA ALA A 111 14.14 8.29 -9.16
C ALA A 111 13.23 9.53 -9.11
N TRP A 112 11.95 9.35 -9.43
CA TRP A 112 10.96 10.43 -9.42
C TRP A 112 10.89 11.17 -8.07
N PHE A 113 11.01 10.49 -6.93
CA PHE A 113 11.00 11.17 -5.63
C PHE A 113 12.13 12.18 -5.51
N GLY A 114 13.34 11.81 -5.93
CA GLY A 114 14.49 12.72 -5.93
C GLY A 114 14.31 13.88 -6.92
N GLU A 115 13.78 13.60 -8.10
CA GLU A 115 13.47 14.62 -9.12
C GLU A 115 12.46 15.67 -8.62
N GLN A 116 11.52 15.28 -7.75
CA GLN A 116 10.53 16.18 -7.14
C GLN A 116 11.00 16.80 -5.81
N GLY A 117 12.26 16.61 -5.42
CA GLY A 117 12.80 17.13 -4.16
C GLY A 117 12.23 16.45 -2.90
N LEU A 118 11.69 15.25 -3.02
CA LEU A 118 11.22 14.42 -1.91
C LEU A 118 12.36 13.51 -1.41
N ARG A 119 12.34 13.15 -0.12
CA ARG A 119 13.27 12.12 0.39
C ARG A 119 13.05 10.80 -0.36
N PRO A 120 14.13 10.14 -0.83
CA PRO A 120 14.02 8.86 -1.51
C PRO A 120 13.37 7.77 -0.62
N PRO A 121 12.38 7.04 -1.14
CA PRO A 121 11.67 6.01 -0.38
C PRO A 121 12.54 4.77 -0.14
N ARG A 122 12.48 4.23 1.08
CA ARG A 122 13.18 2.97 1.43
C ARG A 122 12.40 1.72 1.04
N LEU A 123 11.07 1.84 1.00
CA LEU A 123 10.12 0.75 0.79
C LEU A 123 9.45 0.92 -0.57
N TYR A 124 9.25 -0.20 -1.26
CA TYR A 124 8.40 -0.32 -2.43
C TYR A 124 7.27 -1.30 -2.15
N VAL A 125 6.05 -0.93 -2.52
CA VAL A 125 4.90 -1.84 -2.53
C VAL A 125 4.42 -1.94 -3.98
N PRO A 126 4.52 -3.10 -4.65
CA PRO A 126 3.95 -3.24 -5.97
C PRO A 126 2.41 -3.15 -5.90
N PRO A 127 1.76 -2.72 -6.99
CA PRO A 127 0.30 -2.81 -7.11
C PRO A 127 -0.22 -4.21 -6.77
N ALA A 128 -1.32 -4.24 -5.99
CA ALA A 128 -1.90 -5.46 -5.42
C ALA A 128 -0.91 -6.40 -4.70
N TRP A 129 0.18 -5.84 -4.17
CA TRP A 129 1.22 -6.58 -3.46
C TRP A 129 1.86 -7.73 -4.27
N ALA A 130 1.84 -7.63 -5.61
CA ALA A 130 2.33 -8.64 -6.52
C ALA A 130 3.57 -8.16 -7.30
N LEU A 131 4.74 -8.78 -7.07
CA LEU A 131 5.99 -8.44 -7.77
C LEU A 131 6.11 -9.00 -9.20
N GLY A 132 5.10 -9.71 -9.68
CA GLY A 132 5.12 -10.36 -11.00
C GLY A 132 6.29 -11.32 -11.16
N ALA A 133 6.96 -11.25 -12.32
CA ALA A 133 8.03 -12.16 -12.71
C ALA A 133 9.39 -11.88 -12.05
N VAL A 134 9.51 -10.84 -11.20
CA VAL A 134 10.80 -10.50 -10.56
C VAL A 134 11.13 -11.52 -9.48
N SER A 135 12.21 -12.26 -9.70
CA SER A 135 12.77 -13.15 -8.69
C SER A 135 13.44 -12.36 -7.57
N ARG A 136 13.48 -12.95 -6.36
CA ARG A 136 14.06 -12.30 -5.18
C ARG A 136 15.52 -11.89 -5.35
N HIS A 137 16.32 -12.70 -6.06
CA HIS A 137 17.74 -12.41 -6.27
C HIS A 137 17.98 -11.16 -7.13
N ARG A 138 17.00 -10.80 -7.98
CA ARG A 138 17.08 -9.60 -8.83
C ARG A 138 16.61 -8.33 -8.15
N LEU A 139 16.03 -8.43 -6.95
CA LEU A 139 15.63 -7.23 -6.19
C LEU A 139 16.84 -6.38 -5.78
N THR A 140 18.08 -6.88 -5.89
CA THR A 140 19.28 -6.06 -5.71
C THR A 140 19.58 -5.15 -6.92
N GLU A 141 18.90 -5.34 -8.06
CA GLU A 141 19.07 -4.53 -9.28
C GLU A 141 18.27 -3.22 -9.27
N GLN A 142 17.60 -2.91 -8.17
CA GLN A 142 16.73 -1.74 -7.98
C GLN A 142 17.06 -1.05 -6.63
N PRO A 143 16.71 0.22 -6.43
CA PRO A 143 17.25 1.04 -5.33
C PRO A 143 16.53 0.92 -3.98
N PHE A 144 15.32 0.35 -3.91
CA PHE A 144 14.57 0.17 -2.67
C PHE A 144 15.21 -0.89 -1.77
N SER A 145 15.50 -0.52 -0.52
CA SER A 145 16.04 -1.43 0.49
C SER A 145 15.03 -2.47 0.98
N GLN A 146 13.74 -2.22 0.80
CA GLN A 146 12.66 -3.07 1.28
C GLN A 146 11.54 -3.18 0.25
N VAL A 147 10.91 -4.35 0.20
CA VAL A 147 9.78 -4.62 -0.70
C VAL A 147 8.65 -5.32 0.05
N GLU A 148 7.46 -4.74 0.02
CA GLU A 148 6.28 -5.30 0.67
C GLU A 148 5.46 -6.18 -0.28
N THR A 149 4.99 -7.33 0.20
CA THR A 149 4.02 -8.18 -0.52
C THR A 149 2.94 -8.69 0.45
N LEU A 150 1.99 -9.51 -0.02
CA LEU A 150 1.00 -10.14 0.87
C LEU A 150 1.67 -10.96 1.99
N ARG A 151 2.87 -11.50 1.74
CA ARG A 151 3.62 -12.33 2.69
C ARG A 151 4.20 -11.54 3.88
N GLY A 152 4.51 -10.27 3.70
CA GLY A 152 5.26 -9.44 4.64
C GLY A 152 6.17 -8.44 3.92
N ILE A 153 7.15 -7.93 4.66
CA ILE A 153 8.19 -7.03 4.14
C ILE A 153 9.47 -7.84 3.93
N TYR A 154 10.02 -7.80 2.72
CA TYR A 154 11.31 -8.38 2.39
C TYR A 154 12.38 -7.29 2.49
N ASP A 155 13.40 -7.54 3.30
CA ASP A 155 14.58 -6.68 3.38
C ASP A 155 15.59 -7.15 2.34
N VAL A 156 15.82 -6.30 1.32
CA VAL A 156 16.65 -6.63 0.16
C VAL A 156 18.12 -6.73 0.56
N THR A 157 18.56 -5.88 1.50
CA THR A 157 19.95 -5.81 1.96
C THR A 157 20.37 -7.06 2.72
N SER A 158 19.52 -7.52 3.63
CA SER A 158 19.79 -8.68 4.49
C SER A 158 19.26 -10.00 3.92
N GLY A 159 18.33 -9.94 2.97
CA GLY A 159 17.69 -11.11 2.38
C GLY A 159 16.63 -11.79 3.27
N HIS A 160 16.17 -11.11 4.32
CA HIS A 160 15.24 -11.67 5.31
C HIS A 160 13.79 -11.23 5.10
N TRP A 161 12.86 -12.08 5.54
CA TRP A 161 11.42 -11.78 5.56
C TRP A 161 10.95 -11.38 6.95
N HIS A 162 10.34 -10.21 7.05
CA HIS A 162 9.53 -9.77 8.17
C HIS A 162 8.07 -10.12 7.88
N HIS A 163 7.67 -11.31 8.29
CA HIS A 163 6.32 -11.81 8.09
C HIS A 163 5.32 -11.09 8.99
N GLN A 164 4.32 -10.43 8.39
CA GLN A 164 3.26 -9.72 9.11
C GLN A 164 1.91 -10.01 8.46
N ALA A 165 0.87 -10.12 9.30
CA ALA A 165 -0.51 -10.19 8.84
C ALA A 165 -0.90 -8.89 8.14
N LEU A 166 -1.84 -8.95 7.20
CA LEU A 166 -2.30 -7.79 6.43
C LEU A 166 -3.82 -7.68 6.50
N LEU A 167 -4.33 -6.49 6.77
CA LEU A 167 -5.74 -6.12 6.62
C LEU A 167 -5.89 -5.13 5.48
N GLY A 168 -6.91 -5.34 4.64
CA GLY A 168 -7.32 -4.40 3.59
C GLY A 168 -8.86 -4.38 3.47
N TYR A 169 -9.42 -3.29 2.93
CA TYR A 169 -10.87 -3.05 2.96
C TYR A 169 -11.48 -2.75 1.60
N GLU A 170 -10.66 -2.64 0.55
CA GLU A 170 -11.13 -2.35 -0.79
C GLU A 170 -11.83 -3.57 -1.41
N ALA A 171 -13.16 -3.54 -1.48
CA ALA A 171 -13.97 -4.58 -2.08
C ALA A 171 -14.72 -4.04 -3.31
N GLY A 172 -14.32 -4.45 -4.51
CA GLY A 172 -14.94 -4.03 -5.77
C GLY A 172 -16.26 -4.74 -6.11
N ASN A 173 -16.62 -5.81 -5.41
CA ASN A 173 -17.91 -6.50 -5.56
C ASN A 173 -18.29 -7.36 -4.32
N GLY A 174 -19.51 -7.89 -4.30
CA GLY A 174 -20.05 -8.67 -3.18
C GLY A 174 -19.30 -9.97 -2.86
N LEU A 175 -18.70 -10.64 -3.85
CA LEU A 175 -17.88 -11.83 -3.61
C LEU A 175 -16.54 -11.46 -2.96
N GLN A 176 -15.86 -10.44 -3.50
CA GLN A 176 -14.62 -9.89 -2.94
C GLN A 176 -14.84 -9.43 -1.49
N HIS A 177 -15.98 -8.80 -1.20
CA HIS A 177 -16.36 -8.43 0.16
C HIS A 177 -16.32 -9.65 1.10
N GLN A 178 -17.00 -10.74 0.78
CA GLN A 178 -17.02 -11.92 1.66
C GLN A 178 -15.64 -12.57 1.83
N LEU A 179 -14.87 -12.67 0.75
CA LEU A 179 -13.49 -13.19 0.79
C LEU A 179 -12.58 -12.31 1.66
N LEU A 180 -12.68 -10.99 1.53
CA LEU A 180 -11.91 -10.03 2.34
C LEU A 180 -12.30 -10.11 3.82
N LYS A 181 -13.59 -10.26 4.16
CA LYS A 181 -14.02 -10.46 5.55
C LYS A 181 -13.39 -11.70 6.18
N LEU A 182 -13.38 -12.81 5.45
CA LEU A 182 -12.75 -14.05 5.92
C LEU A 182 -11.24 -13.89 6.06
N SER A 183 -10.59 -13.31 5.05
CA SER A 183 -9.15 -13.01 5.07
C SER A 183 -8.78 -12.12 6.27
N ASN A 184 -9.51 -11.03 6.49
CA ASN A 184 -9.27 -10.12 7.61
C ASN A 184 -9.52 -10.82 8.95
N ARG A 185 -10.52 -11.70 9.08
CA ARG A 185 -10.73 -12.50 10.29
C ARG A 185 -9.51 -13.37 10.62
N ILE A 186 -8.93 -14.05 9.62
CA ILE A 186 -7.73 -14.88 9.77
C ILE A 186 -6.52 -14.00 10.13
N ASN A 187 -6.33 -12.88 9.44
CA ASN A 187 -5.20 -11.98 9.68
C ASN A 187 -5.25 -11.28 11.05
N ARG A 188 -6.43 -10.92 11.56
CA ARG A 188 -6.60 -10.43 12.95
C ARG A 188 -6.13 -11.45 13.99
N PHE A 189 -6.36 -12.75 13.75
CA PHE A 189 -5.86 -13.79 14.65
C PHE A 189 -4.34 -13.92 14.58
N ARG A 190 -3.78 -13.90 13.35
CA ARG A 190 -2.32 -13.99 13.11
C ARG A 190 -1.54 -12.80 13.68
N ALA A 191 -2.14 -11.60 13.67
CA ALA A 191 -1.54 -10.35 14.14
C ALA A 191 -0.89 -10.44 15.53
N ARG A 192 -1.47 -11.24 16.43
CA ARG A 192 -0.94 -11.49 17.79
C ARG A 192 0.45 -12.12 17.82
N ARG A 193 0.81 -12.88 16.79
CA ARG A 193 2.10 -13.60 16.68
C ARG A 193 3.05 -12.95 15.69
N THR A 194 2.53 -12.41 14.59
CA THR A 194 3.34 -11.93 13.47
C THR A 194 3.46 -10.41 13.41
N GLY A 195 2.65 -9.67 14.17
CA GLY A 195 2.42 -8.26 13.90
C GLY A 195 1.47 -8.06 12.72
N LEU A 196 1.17 -6.80 12.44
CA LEU A 196 0.07 -6.40 11.55
C LEU A 196 0.50 -5.24 10.66
N ARG A 197 0.02 -5.27 9.42
CA ARG A 197 -0.04 -4.15 8.49
C ARG A 197 -1.51 -3.89 8.17
N ILE A 198 -1.91 -2.63 8.17
CA ILE A 198 -3.24 -2.21 7.76
C ILE A 198 -3.05 -1.31 6.55
N GLY A 199 -3.49 -1.77 5.38
CA GLY A 199 -3.45 -1.01 4.13
C GLY A 199 -4.82 -0.45 3.80
N LEU A 200 -4.93 0.87 3.72
CA LEU A 200 -6.15 1.59 3.37
C LEU A 200 -6.04 2.12 1.94
N HIS A 201 -7.15 2.18 1.21
CA HIS A 201 -7.27 2.90 -0.06
C HIS A 201 -8.15 4.14 0.13
N PRO A 202 -8.00 5.20 -0.70
CA PRO A 202 -8.64 6.50 -0.47
C PRO A 202 -10.17 6.42 -0.30
N LEU A 203 -10.84 5.51 -1.02
CA LEU A 203 -12.29 5.36 -0.96
C LEU A 203 -12.78 4.33 0.08
N ASP A 204 -11.90 3.67 0.83
CA ASP A 204 -12.30 2.58 1.74
C ASP A 204 -13.32 3.02 2.81
N ALA A 205 -13.23 4.27 3.26
CA ALA A 205 -14.18 4.85 4.22
C ALA A 205 -15.61 5.05 3.66
N GLN A 206 -15.78 4.91 2.34
CA GLN A 206 -17.04 5.04 1.62
C GLN A 206 -17.56 3.67 1.13
N LEU A 207 -16.78 2.60 1.31
CA LEU A 207 -17.09 1.25 0.86
C LEU A 207 -17.78 0.41 1.94
N PRO A 208 -18.39 -0.75 1.57
CA PRO A 208 -19.15 -1.59 2.52
C PRO A 208 -18.37 -2.12 3.73
N LEU A 209 -17.04 -1.99 3.75
CA LEU A 209 -16.18 -2.41 4.85
C LEU A 209 -15.69 -1.24 5.74
N ALA A 210 -16.22 -0.03 5.54
CA ALA A 210 -15.84 1.17 6.29
C ALA A 210 -15.97 0.99 7.83
N ASP A 211 -17.07 0.40 8.30
CA ASP A 211 -17.25 0.15 9.74
C ASP A 211 -16.15 -0.77 10.30
N ALA A 212 -15.82 -1.83 9.54
CA ALA A 212 -14.79 -2.78 9.94
C ALA A 212 -13.39 -2.14 9.94
N LEU A 213 -13.13 -1.23 9.00
CA LEU A 213 -11.92 -0.42 8.95
C LEU A 213 -11.78 0.43 10.21
N TRP A 214 -12.81 1.21 10.56
CA TRP A 214 -12.75 2.10 11.72
C TRP A 214 -12.69 1.33 13.05
N ASP A 215 -13.36 0.18 13.14
CA ASP A 215 -13.26 -0.73 14.28
C ASP A 215 -11.82 -1.25 14.44
N ASP A 216 -11.18 -1.67 13.34
CA ASP A 216 -9.80 -2.17 13.39
C ASP A 216 -8.79 -1.07 13.68
N LEU A 217 -8.97 0.15 13.14
CA LEU A 217 -8.12 1.29 13.49
C LEU A 217 -8.21 1.61 14.99
N ARG A 218 -9.42 1.60 15.59
CA ARG A 218 -9.58 1.79 17.04
C ARG A 218 -9.00 0.63 17.86
N ARG A 219 -9.18 -0.60 17.38
CA ARG A 219 -8.72 -1.82 18.05
C ARG A 219 -7.21 -1.96 18.08
N PHE A 220 -6.55 -1.68 16.96
CA PHE A 220 -5.11 -1.86 16.78
C PHE A 220 -4.31 -0.58 16.94
N SER A 221 -4.99 0.55 17.21
CA SER A 221 -4.34 1.79 17.59
C SER A 221 -3.25 1.53 18.63
N PRO A 222 -2.00 1.92 18.35
CA PRO A 222 -0.95 1.88 19.34
C PRO A 222 -1.27 2.96 20.38
N ARG A 223 -2.15 2.63 21.35
CA ARG A 223 -2.51 3.54 22.45
C ARG A 223 -1.22 4.14 23.00
N ARG A 224 -1.16 5.47 23.07
CA ARG A 224 -0.13 6.19 23.85
C ARG A 224 0.04 5.41 25.14
N ALA A 225 1.28 5.00 25.44
CA ALA A 225 1.62 4.75 26.82
C ALA A 225 1.25 6.04 27.54
N ILE A 226 0.21 5.99 28.38
CA ILE A 226 0.01 7.04 29.36
C ILE A 226 1.34 7.05 30.13
N ALA A 227 2.02 8.19 30.12
CA ALA A 227 3.12 8.40 31.03
C ALA A 227 2.51 8.29 32.43
N ASP A 228 2.75 7.17 33.10
CA ASP A 228 2.60 7.05 34.54
C ASP A 228 3.63 7.94 35.23
#